data_AF-A0A957NXT3-F1
#
_entry.id   AF-A0A957NXT3-F1
#
_cell.length_a   1.000
_cell.length_b   1.000
_cell.length_c   1.000
_cell.angle_alpha   90.00
_cell.angle_beta   90.00
_cell.angle_gamma   90.00
#
_symmetry.space_group_name_H-M   'P 1'
#
loop_
_entity.id
_entity.type
_entity.pdbx_description
1 polymer ?
#
loop_
_entity_poly.entity_id
_entity_poly.type
_entity_poly.pdbx_seq_one_letter_code
_entity_poly.pdbx_strand_id
1 'polypeptide(L)'
;HGVDQAAIVCAQIDHNPANNAYIAEQVARFPKRLHQIADVDSSWSATYHQPGAAQRLQQTAARWPIKGFTHYLKHDDDGAWLYSAEGLAFFKVAEEKKLIASIACAPHHQPAIRKVAAQFPSVPFLIHHLGGVKVNEAAPRVGLQQVARIGTGGKYFH
;
A
#
# COMPACT_ATOMS: atom_id res chain seq x y z
N HIS A 1 -15.69 0.82 -22.15
CA HIS A 1 -15.32 1.43 -20.84
C HIS A 1 -14.26 2.55 -20.92
N GLY A 2 -13.64 2.85 -22.08
CA GLY A 2 -12.88 4.10 -22.26
C GLY A 2 -11.67 4.33 -21.35
N VAL A 3 -11.02 3.26 -20.86
CA VAL A 3 -9.86 3.36 -19.96
C VAL A 3 -8.56 3.34 -20.77
N ASP A 4 -7.82 4.45 -20.73
CA ASP A 4 -6.57 4.61 -21.47
C ASP A 4 -5.37 3.95 -20.76
N GLN A 5 -5.30 4.09 -19.43
CA GLN A 5 -4.24 3.56 -18.58
C GLN A 5 -4.79 2.92 -17.31
N ALA A 6 -4.09 1.92 -16.78
CA ALA A 6 -4.45 1.20 -15.57
C ALA A 6 -3.23 0.98 -14.65
N ALA A 7 -3.42 1.23 -13.36
CA ALA A 7 -2.53 0.73 -12.33
C ALA A 7 -2.96 -0.67 -11.92
N ILE A 8 -2.06 -1.63 -12.00
CA ILE A 8 -2.30 -3.03 -11.66
C ILE A 8 -1.73 -3.30 -10.28
N VAL A 9 -2.62 -3.47 -9.31
CA VAL A 9 -2.28 -3.87 -7.94
C VAL A 9 -2.05 -5.37 -7.94
N CYS A 10 -0.82 -5.76 -7.64
CA CYS A 10 -0.44 -7.17 -7.58
C CYS A 10 -0.99 -7.82 -6.30
N ALA A 11 -1.26 -9.11 -6.33
CA ALA A 11 -1.60 -9.90 -5.16
C ALA A 11 -0.86 -11.24 -5.26
N GLN A 12 0.23 -11.36 -4.50
CA GLN A 12 1.09 -12.53 -4.49
C GLN A 12 0.63 -13.48 -3.37
N ILE A 13 -0.48 -14.15 -3.64
CA ILE A 13 -1.14 -15.12 -2.75
C ILE A 13 -0.69 -16.55 -3.04
N ASP A 14 -1.03 -17.51 -2.17
CA ASP A 14 -0.55 -18.90 -2.21
C ASP A 14 -0.64 -19.58 -3.59
N HIS A 15 -1.74 -19.38 -4.31
CA HIS A 15 -1.97 -19.99 -5.64
C HIS A 15 -1.54 -19.07 -6.80
N ASN A 16 -0.89 -17.93 -6.51
CA ASN A 16 -0.40 -16.96 -7.47
C ASN A 16 0.97 -16.37 -7.05
N PRO A 17 1.98 -17.20 -6.71
CA PRO A 17 3.25 -16.73 -6.16
C PRO A 17 4.11 -15.96 -7.17
N ALA A 18 3.85 -16.12 -8.47
CA ALA A 18 4.57 -15.43 -9.54
C ALA A 18 3.91 -14.11 -9.97
N ASN A 19 2.89 -13.61 -9.24
CA ASN A 19 2.06 -12.50 -9.70
C ASN A 19 2.86 -11.25 -10.08
N ASN A 20 3.81 -10.84 -9.25
CA ASN A 20 4.64 -9.68 -9.54
C ASN A 20 5.44 -9.83 -10.84
N ALA A 21 6.01 -11.01 -11.09
CA ALA A 21 6.79 -11.27 -12.29
C ALA A 21 5.90 -11.25 -13.54
N TYR A 22 4.74 -11.92 -13.47
CA TYR A 22 3.77 -11.93 -14.55
C TYR A 22 3.29 -10.51 -14.90
N ILE A 23 2.97 -9.68 -13.89
CA ILE A 23 2.54 -8.30 -14.13
C ILE A 23 3.68 -7.44 -14.68
N ALA A 24 4.92 -7.64 -14.22
CA ALA A 24 6.08 -6.95 -14.78
C ALA A 24 6.26 -7.26 -16.28
N GLU A 25 6.07 -8.51 -16.68
CA GLU A 25 6.07 -8.90 -18.11
C GLU A 25 4.95 -8.21 -18.89
N GLN A 26 3.74 -8.09 -18.32
CA GLN A 26 2.64 -7.38 -18.99
C GLN A 26 2.91 -5.88 -19.10
N VAL A 27 3.51 -5.25 -18.09
CA VAL A 27 3.93 -3.85 -18.15
C VAL A 27 4.99 -3.65 -19.23
N ALA A 28 5.95 -4.56 -19.38
CA ALA A 28 6.94 -4.50 -20.45
C ALA A 28 6.29 -4.57 -21.84
N ARG A 29 5.22 -5.35 -22.00
CA ARG A 29 4.45 -5.45 -23.25
C ARG A 29 3.59 -4.20 -23.52
N PHE A 30 3.10 -3.54 -22.47
CA PHE A 30 2.17 -2.41 -22.58
C PHE A 30 2.60 -1.19 -21.72
N PRO A 31 3.82 -0.65 -21.92
CA PRO A 31 4.46 0.26 -20.96
C PRO A 31 3.82 1.65 -20.87
N LYS A 32 2.98 2.00 -21.85
CA LYS A 32 2.22 3.27 -21.85
C LYS A 32 0.80 3.12 -21.30
N ARG A 33 0.36 1.88 -21.00
CA ARG A 33 -1.02 1.57 -20.59
C ARG A 33 -1.10 0.90 -19.24
N LEU A 34 -0.10 0.09 -18.86
CA LEU A 34 -0.10 -0.65 -17.60
C LEU A 34 1.02 -0.14 -16.70
N HIS A 35 0.69 0.06 -15.43
CA HIS A 35 1.60 0.51 -14.39
C HIS A 35 1.55 -0.46 -13.21
N GLN A 36 2.69 -1.00 -12.79
CA GLN A 36 2.71 -1.99 -11.72
C GLN A 36 2.73 -1.34 -10.34
N ILE A 37 1.89 -1.85 -9.44
CA ILE A 37 1.99 -1.67 -8.00
C ILE A 37 2.30 -3.05 -7.41
N ALA A 38 3.56 -3.30 -7.04
CA ALA A 38 4.05 -4.64 -6.69
C ALA A 38 3.71 -5.05 -5.27
N ASP A 39 3.40 -6.32 -5.04
CA ASP A 39 3.20 -6.87 -3.71
C ASP A 39 4.55 -7.16 -3.04
N VAL A 40 4.85 -6.59 -1.88
CA VAL A 40 6.18 -6.72 -1.26
C VAL A 40 6.14 -7.26 0.16
N ASP A 41 5.19 -6.83 0.98
CA ASP A 41 5.13 -7.21 2.39
C ASP A 41 3.69 -7.42 2.85
N SER A 42 2.88 -8.15 2.08
CA SER A 42 1.46 -8.35 2.41
C SER A 42 1.21 -9.52 3.35
N SER A 43 0.06 -9.54 4.02
CA SER A 43 -0.31 -10.54 5.04
C SER A 43 -0.30 -12.00 4.59
N TRP A 44 -0.30 -12.26 3.29
CA TRP A 44 -0.13 -13.60 2.72
C TRP A 44 1.35 -13.99 2.54
N SER A 45 2.27 -13.04 2.61
CA SER A 45 3.70 -13.31 2.52
C SER A 45 4.21 -13.97 3.79
N ALA A 46 5.04 -15.01 3.64
CA ALA A 46 5.78 -15.61 4.74
C ALA A 46 6.71 -14.60 5.45
N THR A 47 7.03 -13.47 4.80
CA THR A 47 7.87 -12.41 5.36
C THR A 47 7.08 -11.21 5.88
N TYR A 48 5.75 -11.29 5.98
CA TYR A 48 4.91 -10.20 6.50
C TYR A 48 5.45 -9.67 7.83
N HIS A 49 5.78 -8.37 7.84
CA HIS A 49 6.31 -7.65 9.01
C HIS A 49 7.59 -8.27 9.62
N GLN A 50 8.30 -9.12 8.87
CA GLN A 50 9.58 -9.68 9.27
C GLN A 50 10.74 -8.75 8.87
N PRO A 51 11.88 -8.79 9.58
CA PRO A 51 13.06 -7.98 9.27
C PRO A 51 13.47 -8.02 7.79
N GLY A 52 14.00 -6.89 7.30
CA GLY A 52 14.49 -6.76 5.93
C GLY A 52 13.42 -6.37 4.90
N ALA A 53 12.25 -5.87 5.32
CA ALA A 53 11.20 -5.41 4.41
C ALA A 53 11.72 -4.30 3.47
N ALA A 54 12.47 -3.34 4.01
CA ALA A 54 13.03 -2.24 3.24
C ALA A 54 13.95 -2.73 2.12
N GLN A 55 14.80 -3.72 2.41
CA GLN A 55 15.67 -4.33 1.41
C GLN A 55 14.87 -5.06 0.33
N ARG A 56 13.81 -5.78 0.68
CA ARG A 56 12.90 -6.41 -0.29
C ARG A 56 12.25 -5.38 -1.22
N LEU A 57 11.79 -4.25 -0.69
CA LEU A 57 11.24 -3.17 -1.52
C LEU A 57 12.29 -2.57 -2.45
N GLN A 58 13.49 -2.30 -1.95
CA GLN A 58 14.58 -1.77 -2.75
C GLN A 58 14.97 -2.71 -3.89
N GLN A 59 15.06 -4.01 -3.62
CA GLN A 59 15.33 -5.03 -4.63
C GLN A 59 14.20 -5.11 -5.66
N THR A 60 12.94 -5.04 -5.23
CA THR A 60 11.77 -5.06 -6.12
C THR A 60 11.79 -3.84 -7.05
N ALA A 61 12.04 -2.64 -6.51
CA ALA A 61 12.12 -1.40 -7.28
C ALA A 61 13.36 -1.32 -8.18
N ALA A 62 14.45 -2.04 -7.86
CA ALA A 62 15.61 -2.18 -8.73
C ALA A 62 15.35 -3.17 -9.88
N ARG A 63 14.52 -4.19 -9.63
CA ARG A 63 14.22 -5.24 -10.60
C ARG A 63 13.18 -4.82 -11.64
N TRP A 64 12.17 -4.05 -11.22
CA TRP A 64 11.03 -3.67 -12.07
C TRP A 64 10.70 -2.19 -11.96
N PRO A 65 10.19 -1.54 -13.03
CA PRO A 65 9.83 -0.12 -13.04
C PRO A 65 8.47 0.13 -12.36
N ILE A 66 8.33 -0.33 -11.11
CA ILE A 66 7.09 -0.21 -10.33
C ILE A 66 6.76 1.27 -10.07
N LYS A 67 5.46 1.60 -10.00
CA LYS A 67 4.97 2.92 -9.58
C LYS A 67 4.61 2.98 -8.12
N GLY A 68 4.57 1.83 -7.45
CA GLY A 68 4.26 1.71 -6.05
C GLY A 68 4.43 0.29 -5.56
N PHE A 69 4.20 0.11 -4.27
CA PHE A 69 4.01 -1.20 -3.67
C PHE A 69 2.58 -1.32 -3.13
N THR A 70 2.11 -2.55 -2.99
CA THR A 70 0.90 -2.85 -2.23
C THR A 70 1.24 -3.58 -0.94
N HIS A 71 0.50 -3.25 0.11
CA HIS A 71 0.63 -3.81 1.44
C HIS A 71 -0.76 -4.13 1.98
N TYR A 72 -1.11 -5.41 1.98
CA TYR A 72 -2.36 -5.89 2.56
C TYR A 72 -2.15 -6.18 4.04
N LEU A 73 -2.59 -5.26 4.89
CA LEU A 73 -2.54 -5.43 6.34
C LEU A 73 -3.46 -6.56 6.78
N LYS A 74 -2.99 -7.36 7.74
CA LYS A 74 -3.82 -8.38 8.36
C LYS A 74 -4.93 -7.68 9.17
N HIS A 75 -6.15 -8.21 9.14
CA HIS A 75 -7.30 -7.52 9.75
C HIS A 75 -7.15 -7.31 11.26
N ASP A 76 -6.58 -8.28 11.97
CA ASP A 76 -6.37 -8.27 13.42
C ASP A 76 -5.12 -7.48 13.87
N ASP A 77 -4.33 -6.97 12.93
CA ASP A 77 -3.20 -6.08 13.18
C ASP A 77 -3.69 -4.71 13.69
N ASP A 78 -2.90 -4.01 14.52
CA ASP A 78 -3.20 -2.66 15.02
C ASP A 78 -2.51 -1.54 14.22
N GLY A 79 -1.67 -1.91 13.26
CA GLY A 79 -0.85 -1.05 12.42
C GLY A 79 0.48 -0.64 13.06
N ALA A 80 0.86 -1.18 14.23
CA ALA A 80 2.03 -0.72 14.97
C ALA A 80 3.34 -0.86 14.17
N TRP A 81 3.44 -1.88 13.32
CA TRP A 81 4.60 -2.10 12.47
C TRP A 81 4.88 -0.92 11.54
N LEU A 82 3.84 -0.23 11.04
CA LEU A 82 3.97 0.88 10.08
C LEU A 82 4.85 2.03 10.60
N TYR A 83 4.89 2.22 11.92
CA TYR A 83 5.70 3.24 12.59
C TYR A 83 6.79 2.66 13.50
N SER A 84 7.11 1.38 13.33
CA SER A 84 8.29 0.74 13.92
C SER A 84 9.56 1.12 13.14
N ALA A 85 10.75 0.81 13.66
CA ALA A 85 12.00 1.06 12.96
C ALA A 85 12.06 0.37 11.57
N GLU A 86 11.57 -0.87 11.46
CA GLU A 86 11.49 -1.60 10.18
C GLU A 86 10.49 -0.96 9.21
N GLY A 87 9.29 -0.61 9.70
CA GLY A 87 8.28 0.08 8.88
C GLY A 87 8.77 1.43 8.38
N LEU A 88 9.39 2.25 9.24
CA LEU A 88 9.93 3.54 8.84
C LEU A 88 11.06 3.40 7.81
N ALA A 89 11.93 2.40 7.94
CA ALA A 89 12.94 2.10 6.92
C ALA A 89 12.29 1.70 5.58
N PHE A 90 11.20 0.92 5.62
CA PHE A 90 10.44 0.54 4.43
C PHE A 90 9.82 1.75 3.71
N PHE A 91 9.16 2.65 4.44
CA PHE A 91 8.58 3.88 3.87
C PHE A 91 9.66 4.88 3.43
N LYS A 92 10.84 4.88 4.04
CA LYS A 92 11.98 5.67 3.57
C LYS A 92 12.41 5.26 2.16
N VAL A 93 12.49 3.96 1.89
CA VAL A 93 12.75 3.45 0.53
C VAL A 93 11.65 3.89 -0.42
N ALA A 94 10.38 3.87 0.01
CA ALA A 94 9.27 4.35 -0.83
C ALA A 94 9.42 5.84 -1.19
N GLU A 95 9.78 6.69 -0.24
CA GLU A 95 10.07 8.11 -0.48
C GLU A 95 11.23 8.28 -1.47
N GLU A 96 12.37 7.64 -1.22
CA GLU A 96 13.57 7.76 -2.06
C GLU A 96 13.33 7.29 -3.51
N LYS A 97 12.50 6.26 -3.67
CA LYS A 97 12.12 5.70 -4.97
C LYS A 97 10.89 6.37 -5.57
N LYS A 98 10.31 7.37 -4.90
CA LYS A 98 9.11 8.11 -5.34
C LYS A 98 7.92 7.18 -5.65
N LEU A 99 7.72 6.20 -4.78
CA LEU A 99 6.70 5.15 -4.91
C LEU A 99 5.40 5.53 -4.22
N ILE A 100 4.29 5.04 -4.76
CA ILE A 100 2.98 5.07 -4.11
C ILE A 100 2.90 3.95 -3.07
N ALA A 101 2.45 4.29 -1.86
CA ALA A 101 2.08 3.34 -0.83
C ALA A 101 0.60 2.93 -1.01
N SER A 102 0.35 1.80 -1.65
CA SER A 102 -0.99 1.28 -1.92
C SER A 102 -1.41 0.34 -0.78
N ILE A 103 -2.29 0.77 0.10
CA ILE A 103 -2.57 0.06 1.36
C ILE A 103 -3.98 -0.51 1.34
N ALA A 104 -4.08 -1.83 1.49
CA ALA A 104 -5.34 -2.50 1.82
C ALA A 104 -5.42 -2.64 3.33
N CYS A 105 -6.44 -2.06 3.94
CA CYS A 105 -6.55 -1.96 5.40
C CYS A 105 -8.01 -2.01 5.86
N ALA A 106 -8.16 -2.07 7.18
CA ALA A 106 -9.44 -1.87 7.87
C ALA A 106 -9.49 -0.46 8.49
N PRO A 107 -10.69 0.02 8.87
CA PRO A 107 -10.83 1.36 9.42
C PRO A 107 -9.98 1.64 10.67
N HIS A 108 -9.75 0.64 11.52
CA HIS A 108 -8.96 0.83 12.75
C HIS A 108 -7.46 1.01 12.48
N HIS A 109 -6.95 0.70 11.29
CA HIS A 109 -5.56 0.97 10.90
C HIS A 109 -5.29 2.44 10.56
N GLN A 110 -6.34 3.23 10.30
CA GLN A 110 -6.20 4.63 9.85
C GLN A 110 -5.36 5.53 10.77
N PRO A 111 -5.44 5.44 12.11
CA PRO A 111 -4.55 6.19 12.99
C PRO A 111 -3.06 5.89 12.75
N ALA A 112 -2.69 4.63 12.60
CA ALA A 112 -1.30 4.23 12.32
C ALA A 112 -0.84 4.70 10.93
N ILE A 113 -1.71 4.57 9.92
CA ILE A 113 -1.45 5.06 8.55
C ILE A 113 -1.22 6.58 8.55
N ARG A 114 -2.06 7.36 9.23
CA ARG A 114 -1.85 8.82 9.36
C ARG A 114 -0.54 9.16 10.05
N LYS A 115 -0.15 8.40 11.08
CA LYS A 115 1.10 8.62 11.82
C LYS A 115 2.33 8.42 10.92
N VAL A 116 2.33 7.41 10.06
CA VAL A 116 3.45 7.22 9.11
C VAL A 116 3.38 8.20 7.94
N ALA A 117 2.18 8.51 7.42
CA ALA A 117 2.02 9.50 6.35
C ALA A 117 2.49 10.90 6.77
N ALA A 118 2.31 11.29 8.04
CA ALA A 118 2.84 12.53 8.58
C ALA A 118 4.38 12.58 8.61
N GLN A 119 5.06 11.43 8.70
CA GLN A 119 6.52 11.33 8.66
C GLN A 119 7.07 11.32 7.23
N PHE A 120 6.26 10.89 6.25
CA PHE A 120 6.63 10.81 4.84
C PHE A 120 5.64 11.59 3.96
N PRO A 121 5.55 12.93 4.09
CA PRO A 121 4.55 13.74 3.38
C PRO A 121 4.74 13.74 1.85
N SER A 122 5.89 13.28 1.36
CA SER A 122 6.21 13.15 -0.07
C SER A 122 5.69 11.84 -0.69
N VAL A 123 5.33 10.84 0.13
CA VAL A 123 4.84 9.53 -0.31
C VAL A 123 3.32 9.58 -0.47
N PRO A 124 2.77 9.34 -1.67
CA PRO A 124 1.33 9.24 -1.84
C PRO A 124 0.80 7.94 -1.22
N PHE A 125 -0.17 8.05 -0.31
CA PHE A 125 -0.88 6.91 0.26
C PHE A 125 -2.22 6.71 -0.48
N LEU A 126 -2.37 5.56 -1.14
CA LEU A 126 -3.60 5.13 -1.80
C LEU A 126 -4.29 4.08 -0.94
N ILE A 127 -5.47 4.41 -0.40
CA ILE A 127 -6.22 3.51 0.48
C ILE A 127 -7.27 2.73 -0.33
N HIS A 128 -7.24 1.39 -0.22
CA HIS A 128 -8.15 0.53 -0.96
C HIS A 128 -9.56 0.54 -0.36
N HIS A 129 -10.57 0.28 -1.20
CA HIS A 129 -11.95 0.00 -0.79
C HIS A 129 -12.51 1.00 0.24
N LEU A 130 -12.21 2.29 0.08
CA LEU A 130 -12.60 3.35 1.02
C LEU A 130 -12.17 3.06 2.48
N GLY A 131 -11.01 2.43 2.66
CA GLY A 131 -10.49 2.07 3.99
C GLY A 131 -11.23 0.92 4.67
N GLY A 132 -11.94 0.08 3.89
CA GLY A 132 -12.65 -1.09 4.40
C GLY A 132 -13.93 -0.76 5.19
N VAL A 133 -14.51 0.43 4.98
CA VAL A 133 -15.78 0.83 5.61
C VAL A 133 -16.90 -0.11 5.16
N LYS A 134 -17.70 -0.57 6.11
CA LYS A 134 -18.88 -1.41 5.84
C LYS A 134 -20.10 -0.52 5.62
N VAL A 135 -20.80 -0.75 4.50
CA VAL A 135 -22.03 -0.01 4.16
C VAL A 135 -23.13 -0.16 5.24
N ASN A 136 -23.15 -1.29 5.93
CA ASN A 136 -24.13 -1.62 6.96
C ASN A 136 -23.61 -1.41 8.39
N GLU A 137 -22.55 -0.62 8.59
CA GLU A 137 -22.07 -0.31 9.94
C GLU A 137 -23.17 0.40 10.75
N ALA A 138 -23.52 -0.17 11.90
CA ALA A 138 -24.50 0.41 12.82
C ALA A 138 -23.95 1.66 13.52
N ALA A 139 -24.84 2.49 14.06
CA ALA A 139 -24.43 3.58 14.94
C ALA A 139 -23.61 3.03 16.13
N PRO A 140 -22.52 3.69 16.55
CA PRO A 140 -22.12 5.05 16.18
C PRO A 140 -21.23 5.17 14.92
N ARG A 141 -21.03 4.09 14.15
CA ARG A 141 -20.23 4.07 12.91
C ARG A 141 -18.76 4.45 13.10
N VAL A 142 -18.11 3.84 14.10
CA VAL A 142 -16.72 4.13 14.47
C VAL A 142 -15.76 3.95 13.30
N GLY A 143 -15.95 2.93 12.47
CA GLY A 143 -15.14 2.68 11.28
C GLY A 143 -15.24 3.80 10.26
N LEU A 144 -16.45 4.19 9.87
CA LEU A 144 -16.64 5.37 9.01
C LEU A 144 -15.98 6.62 9.61
N GLN A 145 -16.13 6.85 10.91
CA GLN A 145 -15.48 7.98 11.58
C GLN A 145 -13.96 7.92 11.50
N GLN A 146 -13.34 6.73 11.57
CA GLN A 146 -11.88 6.60 11.44
C GLN A 146 -11.38 7.00 10.05
N VAL A 147 -12.12 6.68 8.99
CA VAL A 147 -11.76 7.02 7.61
C VAL A 147 -12.09 8.47 7.26
N ALA A 148 -13.24 8.98 7.71
CA ALA A 148 -13.70 10.34 7.40
C ALA A 148 -12.92 11.44 8.16
N ARG A 149 -12.12 11.08 9.18
CA ARG A 149 -11.26 12.02 9.89
C ARG A 149 -10.18 12.57 8.95
N ILE A 150 -10.34 13.84 8.56
CA ILE A 150 -9.30 14.62 7.90
C ILE A 150 -8.16 14.81 8.90
N GLY A 151 -6.96 14.32 8.57
CA GLY A 151 -5.77 14.59 9.36
C GLY A 151 -5.49 16.09 9.36
N THR A 152 -5.38 16.70 10.53
CA THR A 152 -5.21 18.16 10.72
C THR A 152 -3.84 18.71 10.27
N GLY A 153 -3.09 18.01 9.41
CA GLY A 153 -1.67 18.31 9.15
C GLY A 153 -1.17 18.10 7.72
N GLY A 154 -2.04 17.89 6.72
CA GLY A 154 -1.60 17.72 5.33
C GLY A 154 -2.50 18.48 4.38
N LYS A 155 -1.93 19.39 3.59
CA LYS A 155 -2.61 20.00 2.44
C LYS A 155 -2.89 18.88 1.43
N TYR A 156 -4.13 18.41 1.37
CA TYR A 156 -4.57 17.50 0.31
C TYR A 156 -5.03 18.33 -0.89
N PHE A 157 -4.39 18.05 -2.04
CA PHE A 157 -4.65 18.45 -3.42
C PHE A 157 -5.91 19.31 -3.72
N HIS A 158 -5.66 20.50 -4.25
CA HIS A 158 -6.51 21.14 -5.27
C HIS A 158 -6.04 20.68 -6.66
#